data_AF-A0A930ZIY2-F1
#
_entry.id   AF-A0A930ZIY2-F1
#
_cell.length_a   1.000
_cell.length_b   1.000
_cell.length_c   1.000
_cell.angle_alpha   90.00
_cell.angle_beta   90.00
_cell.angle_gamma   90.00
#
_symmetry.space_group_name_H-M   'P 1'
#
loop_
_entity.id
_entity.type
_entity.pdbx_description
1 polymer ?
#
loop_
_entity_poly.entity_id
_entity_poly.type
_entity_poly.pdbx_seq_one_letter_code
_entity_poly.pdbx_strand_id
1 'polypeptide(L)'
;MMPAGSVNPFTPLEEFKPKTLIFNDFIAGSQGLSQGNEIAYFDVPLSYGLILNSKLPMRFYLKAAYEFAYVADALTNVNVTIPDNVLQSGRNSPVFPTQNHPDLLAYISSDAGATWAQTTINSMNWNTETLNITKLAATNRIRIFYLSATGGFQLRVFRPVGSDSVNAQLFNQPFFVLNSANQSDQRSAPRLNIGGDRFVPSQWRISLQAQDGKPILWLPDAQHDVAIEASRGRIQINDLQKMNAMAEVSLRGGNI
;
A
#
# COMPACT_ATOMS: atom_id res chain seq x y z
N MET A 1 0.75 -38.98 -9.16
CA MET A 1 0.16 -39.97 -8.23
C MET A 1 0.78 -39.71 -6.87
N MET A 2 0.07 -39.05 -5.94
CA MET A 2 0.61 -38.77 -4.60
C MET A 2 0.63 -40.05 -3.75
N PRO A 3 1.60 -40.24 -2.84
CA PRO A 3 1.65 -41.42 -1.98
C PRO A 3 0.43 -41.49 -1.06
N ALA A 4 -0.21 -42.66 -0.97
CA ALA A 4 -1.26 -42.93 -0.01
C ALA A 4 -0.69 -42.80 1.41
N GLY A 5 -1.16 -41.81 2.18
CA GLY A 5 -0.74 -41.54 3.55
C GLY A 5 -0.38 -40.09 3.87
N SER A 6 -0.40 -39.17 2.90
CA SER A 6 -0.13 -37.76 3.20
C SER A 6 -1.31 -37.11 3.93
N VAL A 7 -1.20 -36.96 5.25
CA VAL A 7 -2.11 -36.10 6.03
C VAL A 7 -2.10 -34.70 5.40
N ASN A 8 -3.29 -34.20 5.07
CA ASN A 8 -3.48 -32.85 4.54
C ASN A 8 -3.01 -31.86 5.63
N PRO A 9 -2.04 -30.94 5.36
CA PRO A 9 -1.49 -30.05 6.40
C PRO A 9 -2.55 -29.21 7.12
N PHE A 10 -3.69 -28.96 6.47
CA PHE A 10 -4.82 -28.27 7.06
C PHE A 10 -6.14 -28.81 6.48
N THR A 11 -7.22 -28.56 7.21
CA THR A 11 -8.58 -28.85 6.77
C THR A 11 -9.35 -27.53 6.69
N PRO A 12 -9.88 -27.12 5.52
CA PRO A 12 -10.83 -26.01 5.46
C PRO A 12 -12.06 -26.34 6.31
N LEU A 13 -12.39 -25.43 7.23
CA LEU A 13 -13.60 -25.55 8.06
C LEU A 13 -14.81 -24.91 7.37
N GLU A 14 -14.56 -24.10 6.35
CA GLU A 14 -15.54 -23.44 5.51
C GLU A 14 -14.99 -23.25 4.09
N GLU A 15 -15.88 -22.95 3.16
CA GLU A 15 -15.49 -22.51 1.82
C GLU A 15 -14.76 -21.15 1.89
N PHE A 16 -13.69 -21.01 1.11
CA PHE A 16 -12.96 -19.75 1.02
C PHE A 16 -13.81 -18.72 0.28
N LYS A 17 -14.16 -17.63 0.96
CA LYS A 17 -15.00 -16.57 0.40
C LYS A 17 -14.15 -15.41 -0.11
N PRO A 18 -14.58 -14.71 -1.18
CA PRO A 18 -13.90 -13.50 -1.65
C PRO A 18 -13.74 -12.46 -0.54
N LYS A 19 -12.55 -11.85 -0.48
CA LYS A 19 -12.20 -10.76 0.44
C LYS A 19 -11.17 -9.86 -0.23
N THR A 20 -11.52 -8.60 -0.40
CA THR A 20 -10.57 -7.55 -0.75
C THR A 20 -9.87 -7.05 0.52
N LEU A 21 -8.54 -7.12 0.53
CA LEU A 21 -7.72 -6.45 1.54
C LEU A 21 -7.59 -4.97 1.16
N ILE A 22 -8.02 -4.08 2.05
CA ILE A 22 -8.03 -2.63 1.85
C ILE A 22 -7.16 -1.93 2.89
N PHE A 23 -6.96 -0.61 2.76
CA PHE A 23 -6.16 0.21 3.70
C PHE A 23 -6.35 -0.15 5.18
N ASN A 24 -7.61 -0.23 5.65
CA ASN A 24 -7.95 -0.51 7.05
C ASN A 24 -7.62 -1.93 7.53
N ASP A 25 -7.37 -2.89 6.63
CA ASP A 25 -6.95 -4.22 7.02
C ASP A 25 -5.45 -4.23 7.42
N PHE A 26 -4.65 -3.25 6.97
CA PHE A 26 -3.22 -3.22 7.22
C PHE A 26 -2.85 -2.36 8.44
N ILE A 27 -1.80 -2.80 9.14
CA ILE A 27 -1.15 -2.09 10.23
C ILE A 27 0.05 -1.32 9.68
N ALA A 28 0.30 -0.12 10.19
CA ALA A 28 1.49 0.66 9.87
C ALA A 28 2.79 -0.09 10.19
N GLY A 29 3.73 -0.10 9.26
CA GLY A 29 5.08 -0.67 9.44
C GLY A 29 6.12 0.36 9.87
N SER A 30 7.40 0.09 9.58
CA SER A 30 8.49 1.04 9.81
C SER A 30 8.52 2.10 8.70
N GLN A 31 7.77 3.20 8.88
CA GLN A 31 7.61 4.31 7.94
C GLN A 31 8.86 5.22 7.81
N GLY A 32 10.07 4.64 7.84
CA GLY A 32 11.34 5.38 7.75
C GLY A 32 11.75 5.73 6.30
N LEU A 33 12.94 6.32 6.15
CA LEU A 33 13.50 6.76 4.86
C LEU A 33 14.43 5.74 4.18
N SER A 34 14.55 4.53 4.73
CA SER A 34 15.40 3.47 4.19
C SER A 34 14.72 2.75 3.03
N GLN A 35 15.49 2.35 2.03
CA GLN A 35 14.98 1.55 0.91
C GLN A 35 14.49 0.19 1.40
N GLY A 36 13.33 -0.25 0.89
CA GLY A 36 12.73 -1.53 1.26
C GLY A 36 11.96 -1.50 2.58
N ASN A 37 11.61 -0.32 3.07
CA ASN A 37 10.86 -0.18 4.30
C ASN A 37 9.44 -0.73 4.16
N GLU A 38 9.04 -1.53 5.15
CA GLU A 38 7.66 -1.97 5.32
C GLU A 38 6.82 -0.76 5.70
N ILE A 39 6.03 -0.27 4.74
CA ILE A 39 5.11 0.85 4.91
C ILE A 39 3.93 0.40 5.78
N ALA A 40 3.41 -0.79 5.46
CA ALA A 40 2.30 -1.41 6.15
C ALA A 40 2.30 -2.92 5.93
N TYR A 41 1.63 -3.65 6.81
CA TYR A 41 1.54 -5.10 6.74
C TYR A 41 0.20 -5.64 7.21
N PHE A 42 -0.14 -6.83 6.74
CA PHE A 42 -1.29 -7.61 7.16
C PHE A 42 -0.80 -8.96 7.66
N ASP A 43 -1.05 -9.26 8.94
CA ASP A 43 -0.79 -10.57 9.51
C ASP A 43 -2.02 -11.46 9.35
N VAL A 44 -1.85 -12.63 8.73
CA VAL A 44 -2.93 -13.59 8.55
C VAL A 44 -3.36 -14.10 9.92
N PRO A 45 -4.63 -13.89 10.34
CA PRO A 45 -5.06 -14.27 11.68
C PRO A 45 -4.95 -15.77 11.95
N LEU A 46 -4.79 -16.13 13.22
CA LEU A 46 -4.81 -17.53 13.65
C LEU A 46 -6.06 -18.25 13.15
N SER A 47 -5.89 -19.50 12.72
CA SER A 47 -6.96 -20.35 12.18
C SER A 47 -7.61 -19.84 10.88
N TYR A 48 -6.96 -18.92 10.16
CA TYR A 48 -7.37 -18.53 8.81
C TYR A 48 -6.26 -18.81 7.80
N GLY A 49 -6.68 -19.13 6.58
CA GLY A 49 -5.84 -19.09 5.40
C GLY A 49 -6.31 -18.00 4.44
N LEU A 50 -5.38 -17.51 3.63
CA LEU A 50 -5.67 -16.62 2.51
C LEU A 50 -5.21 -17.27 1.20
N ILE A 51 -5.96 -17.03 0.13
CA ILE A 51 -5.55 -17.34 -1.23
C ILE A 51 -5.50 -16.00 -1.99
N LEU A 52 -4.31 -15.58 -2.38
CA LEU A 52 -4.13 -14.36 -3.19
C LEU A 52 -4.49 -14.68 -4.64
N ASN A 53 -5.44 -13.92 -5.19
CA ASN A 53 -5.95 -14.15 -6.54
C ASN A 53 -5.01 -13.50 -7.56
N SER A 54 -4.25 -14.32 -8.28
CA SER A 54 -3.18 -13.86 -9.18
C SER A 54 -3.68 -13.14 -10.42
N LYS A 55 -4.91 -13.45 -10.83
CA LYS A 55 -5.55 -12.96 -12.04
C LYS A 55 -6.47 -11.77 -11.79
N LEU A 56 -6.81 -11.43 -10.55
CA LEU A 56 -7.70 -10.30 -10.30
C LEU A 56 -6.92 -8.98 -10.28
N PRO A 57 -7.54 -7.87 -10.75
CA PRO A 57 -6.91 -6.56 -10.71
C PRO A 57 -6.68 -6.13 -9.25
N MET A 58 -5.53 -5.53 -9.00
CA MET A 58 -5.18 -4.90 -7.73
C MET A 58 -5.14 -3.39 -7.91
N ARG A 59 -5.22 -2.68 -6.77
CA ARG A 59 -5.08 -1.23 -6.73
C ARG A 59 -4.09 -0.82 -5.65
N PHE A 60 -3.18 0.08 -6.01
CA PHE A 60 -2.19 0.72 -5.17
C PHE A 60 -1.96 2.15 -5.69
N TYR A 61 -2.54 3.13 -5.02
CA TYR A 61 -2.16 4.53 -5.12
C TYR A 61 -1.61 4.97 -3.77
N LEU A 62 -0.29 4.83 -3.61
CA LEU A 62 0.43 5.14 -2.37
C LEU A 62 1.02 6.55 -2.48
N LYS A 63 0.74 7.39 -1.48
CA LYS A 63 1.19 8.79 -1.46
C LYS A 63 2.45 8.96 -0.60
N ALA A 64 3.47 9.60 -1.16
CA ALA A 64 4.57 10.14 -0.38
C ALA A 64 4.11 11.35 0.42
N ALA A 65 4.80 11.64 1.52
CA ALA A 65 4.56 12.82 2.35
C ALA A 65 5.70 13.83 2.20
N TYR A 66 5.35 15.10 2.06
CA TYR A 66 6.28 16.23 2.17
C TYR A 66 5.81 17.15 3.30
N GLU A 67 6.64 17.28 4.34
CA GLU A 67 6.33 18.06 5.54
C GLU A 67 7.43 19.06 5.83
N PHE A 68 7.06 20.29 6.17
CA PHE A 68 8.02 21.34 6.51
C PHE A 68 7.43 22.38 7.46
N ALA A 69 8.31 23.07 8.17
CA ALA A 69 7.95 24.23 8.97
C ALA A 69 7.66 25.44 8.06
N TYR A 70 6.64 26.20 8.42
CA TYR A 70 6.25 27.41 7.73
C TYR A 70 6.24 28.57 8.73
N VAL A 71 6.62 29.77 8.30
CA VAL A 71 6.60 30.96 9.15
C VAL A 71 5.18 31.53 9.15
N ALA A 72 4.55 31.57 10.32
CA ALA A 72 3.21 32.16 10.44
C ALA A 72 3.21 33.61 9.91
N ASP A 73 2.25 33.92 9.04
CA ASP A 73 2.07 35.23 8.42
C ASP A 73 0.56 35.48 8.20
N ALA A 74 0.14 36.50 7.46
CA ALA A 74 -1.28 36.75 7.20
C ALA A 74 -2.02 35.55 6.54
N LEU A 75 -3.36 35.54 6.60
CA LEU A 75 -4.14 34.60 5.81
C LEU A 75 -3.91 34.91 4.32
N THR A 76 -3.47 33.91 3.56
CA THR A 76 -3.17 34.08 2.13
C THR A 76 -3.10 32.73 1.43
N ASN A 77 -2.93 32.75 0.11
CA ASN A 77 -2.55 31.59 -0.67
C ASN A 77 -1.02 31.50 -0.75
N VAL A 78 -0.49 30.29 -0.67
CA VAL A 78 0.95 30.02 -0.74
C VAL A 78 1.26 29.00 -1.83
N ASN A 79 2.36 29.24 -2.53
CA ASN A 79 2.93 28.28 -3.47
C ASN A 79 3.93 27.38 -2.74
N VAL A 80 3.75 26.07 -2.85
CA VAL A 80 4.63 25.07 -2.28
C VAL A 80 5.21 24.24 -3.42
N THR A 81 6.53 24.33 -3.61
CA THR A 81 7.24 23.44 -4.54
C THR A 81 7.59 22.15 -3.82
N ILE A 82 7.11 21.03 -4.35
CA ILE A 82 7.42 19.70 -3.83
C ILE A 82 8.75 19.27 -4.48
N PRO A 83 9.79 18.90 -3.71
CA PRO A 83 11.06 18.48 -4.29
C PRO A 83 11.02 16.99 -4.68
N ASP A 84 10.25 16.64 -5.70
CA ASP A 84 10.17 15.26 -6.22
C ASP A 84 10.03 15.19 -7.75
N ASN A 85 9.42 14.10 -8.22
CA ASN A 85 8.81 13.89 -9.50
C ASN A 85 7.33 13.59 -9.25
N VAL A 86 6.52 14.64 -9.07
CA VAL A 86 5.10 14.52 -8.69
C VAL A 86 4.27 14.04 -9.88
N LEU A 87 3.50 12.97 -9.70
CA LEU A 87 2.76 12.33 -10.78
C LEU A 87 1.26 12.66 -10.73
N GLN A 88 0.70 13.06 -11.87
CA GLN A 88 -0.74 13.04 -12.12
C GLN A 88 -1.15 11.63 -12.58
N SER A 89 -2.07 10.99 -11.87
CA SER A 89 -2.58 9.68 -12.30
C SER A 89 -3.61 9.82 -13.43
N GLY A 90 -3.89 8.71 -14.12
CA GLY A 90 -4.98 8.64 -15.09
C GLY A 90 -6.40 8.60 -14.48
N ARG A 91 -6.56 8.86 -13.17
CA ARG A 91 -7.86 8.84 -12.50
C ARG A 91 -8.62 10.12 -12.76
N ASN A 92 -9.96 10.01 -12.80
CA ASN A 92 -10.81 11.19 -12.77
C ASN A 92 -10.56 11.99 -11.50
N SER A 93 -10.32 13.29 -11.65
CA SER A 93 -10.12 14.21 -10.54
C SER A 93 -11.08 15.39 -10.61
N PRO A 94 -11.49 15.95 -9.46
CA PRO A 94 -12.29 17.17 -9.43
C PRO A 94 -11.47 18.37 -9.94
N VAL A 95 -12.15 19.34 -10.54
CA VAL A 95 -11.53 20.62 -10.93
C VAL A 95 -11.10 21.38 -9.67
N PHE A 96 -10.00 22.14 -9.79
CA PHE A 96 -9.60 23.07 -8.74
C PHE A 96 -10.54 24.30 -8.71
N PRO A 97 -10.77 24.93 -7.55
CA PRO A 97 -10.23 24.57 -6.23
C PRO A 97 -10.91 23.33 -5.60
N THR A 98 -10.14 22.49 -4.91
CA THR A 98 -10.64 21.28 -4.23
C THR A 98 -9.83 20.95 -2.98
N GLN A 99 -10.46 20.30 -2.01
CA GLN A 99 -9.76 19.71 -0.86
C GLN A 99 -9.40 18.24 -1.11
N ASN A 100 -10.20 17.53 -1.90
CA ASN A 100 -10.12 16.08 -2.09
C ASN A 100 -9.69 15.72 -3.52
N HIS A 101 -8.44 16.00 -3.87
CA HIS A 101 -7.87 15.53 -5.14
C HIS A 101 -7.30 14.10 -4.95
N PRO A 102 -7.58 13.13 -5.85
CA PRO A 102 -7.17 11.74 -5.63
C PRO A 102 -5.64 11.56 -5.54
N ASP A 103 -4.89 12.44 -6.21
CA ASP A 103 -3.43 12.37 -6.27
C ASP A 103 -2.74 13.32 -5.29
N LEU A 104 -3.47 14.27 -4.70
CA LEU A 104 -2.90 15.37 -3.91
C LEU A 104 -3.81 15.68 -2.72
N LEU A 105 -3.23 15.74 -1.53
CA LEU A 105 -3.92 16.24 -0.35
C LEU A 105 -3.00 17.20 0.38
N ALA A 106 -3.55 18.32 0.84
CA ALA A 106 -2.80 19.33 1.58
C ALA A 106 -3.42 19.51 2.97
N TYR A 107 -2.56 19.57 3.97
CA TYR A 107 -2.92 19.81 5.35
C TYR A 107 -2.05 20.91 5.93
N ILE A 108 -2.66 21.72 6.79
CA ILE A 108 -2.01 22.78 7.55
C ILE A 108 -2.14 22.49 9.04
N SER A 109 -1.19 22.95 9.82
CA SER A 109 -1.23 22.87 11.28
C SER A 109 -0.79 24.20 11.89
N SER A 110 -1.45 24.58 12.98
CA SER A 110 -1.14 25.76 13.78
C SER A 110 -0.49 25.43 15.13
N ASP A 111 -0.33 24.15 15.44
CA ASP A 111 0.16 23.64 16.73
C ASP A 111 1.41 22.75 16.56
N ALA A 112 2.25 23.09 15.58
CA ALA A 112 3.50 22.42 15.28
C ALA A 112 3.34 20.94 14.86
N GLY A 113 2.19 20.58 14.29
CA GLY A 113 1.90 19.26 13.73
C GLY A 113 1.18 18.31 14.68
N ALA A 114 0.69 18.80 15.83
CA ALA A 114 -0.11 17.98 16.75
C ALA A 114 -1.52 17.72 16.20
N THR A 115 -2.11 18.71 15.51
CA THR A 115 -3.36 18.57 14.76
C THR A 115 -3.20 19.05 13.33
N TRP A 116 -3.85 18.36 12.40
CA TRP A 116 -3.79 18.65 10.97
C TRP A 116 -5.19 18.94 10.44
N ALA A 117 -5.37 20.10 9.81
CA ALA A 117 -6.59 20.49 9.14
C ALA A 117 -6.36 20.42 7.63
N GLN A 118 -7.22 19.70 6.92
CA GLN A 118 -7.18 19.66 5.46
C GLN A 118 -7.47 21.06 4.90
N THR A 119 -6.74 21.45 3.86
CA THR A 119 -6.90 22.75 3.23
C THR A 119 -7.19 22.65 1.74
N THR A 120 -7.71 23.73 1.18
CA THR A 120 -8.04 23.84 -0.23
C THR A 120 -6.77 23.97 -1.07
N ILE A 121 -6.69 23.13 -2.10
CA ILE A 121 -5.74 23.24 -3.20
C ILE A 121 -6.41 24.06 -4.30
N ASN A 122 -5.80 25.18 -4.67
CA ASN A 122 -6.34 26.09 -5.69
C ASN A 122 -5.82 25.79 -7.09
N SER A 123 -4.62 25.21 -7.20
CA SER A 123 -4.04 24.77 -8.47
C SER A 123 -2.81 23.89 -8.24
N MET A 124 -2.48 23.05 -9.21
CA MET A 124 -1.21 22.34 -9.30
C MET A 124 -0.57 22.58 -10.67
N ASN A 125 0.69 23.02 -10.69
CA ASN A 125 1.52 22.97 -11.89
C ASN A 125 2.38 21.70 -11.83
N TRP A 126 2.03 20.68 -12.62
CA TRP A 126 2.73 19.39 -12.66
C TRP A 126 4.13 19.47 -13.26
N ASN A 127 4.43 20.49 -14.08
CA ASN A 127 5.75 20.65 -14.68
C ASN A 127 6.77 21.28 -13.72
N THR A 128 6.31 22.19 -12.86
CA THR A 128 7.15 22.87 -11.85
C THR A 128 6.92 22.35 -10.44
N GLU A 129 6.07 21.34 -10.30
CA GLU A 129 5.69 20.69 -9.04
C GLU A 129 5.23 21.66 -7.96
N THR A 130 4.56 22.72 -8.40
CA THR A 130 4.17 23.82 -7.53
C THR A 130 2.68 23.76 -7.25
N LEU A 131 2.34 23.52 -5.99
CA LEU A 131 1.00 23.48 -5.46
C LEU A 131 0.62 24.84 -4.89
N ASN A 132 -0.51 25.42 -5.31
CA ASN A 132 -1.08 26.59 -4.63
C ASN A 132 -2.14 26.12 -3.62
N ILE A 133 -1.96 26.46 -2.35
CA ILE A 133 -2.90 26.11 -1.28
C ILE A 133 -3.32 27.35 -0.50
N THR A 134 -4.50 27.30 0.11
CA THR A 134 -4.91 28.30 1.09
C THR A 134 -4.35 27.95 2.47
N LYS A 135 -3.85 28.93 3.23
CA LYS A 135 -3.41 28.72 4.61
C LYS A 135 -4.08 29.69 5.57
N LEU A 136 -4.16 29.31 6.85
CA LEU A 136 -4.58 30.20 7.93
C LEU A 136 -3.41 31.05 8.43
N ALA A 137 -3.69 32.17 9.09
CA ALA A 137 -2.64 33.05 9.60
C ALA A 137 -1.71 32.35 10.61
N ALA A 138 -2.28 31.52 11.49
CA ALA A 138 -1.53 30.77 12.49
C ALA A 138 -0.81 29.52 11.95
N THR A 139 -0.83 29.26 10.63
CA THR A 139 -0.19 28.07 10.05
C THR A 139 1.32 28.11 10.30
N ASN A 140 1.85 27.09 10.97
CA ASN A 140 3.28 26.94 11.24
C ASN A 140 3.87 25.64 10.67
N ARG A 141 3.03 24.75 10.12
CA ARG A 141 3.43 23.51 9.45
C ARG A 141 2.52 23.24 8.26
N ILE A 142 3.10 22.69 7.21
CA ILE A 142 2.39 22.24 6.01
C ILE A 142 2.79 20.78 5.75
N ARG A 143 1.81 19.96 5.40
CA ARG A 143 1.98 18.57 4.97
C ARG A 143 1.26 18.39 3.63
N ILE A 144 1.95 17.81 2.68
CA ILE A 144 1.38 17.45 1.37
C ILE A 144 1.55 15.95 1.18
N PHE A 145 0.45 15.27 0.90
CA PHE A 145 0.48 13.91 0.38
C PHE A 145 0.32 13.94 -1.14
N TYR A 146 1.19 13.23 -1.84
CA TYR A 146 1.22 13.25 -3.30
C TYR A 146 1.64 11.90 -3.88
N LEU A 147 1.20 11.59 -5.10
CA LEU A 147 1.74 10.44 -5.84
C LEU A 147 3.13 10.78 -6.37
N SER A 148 4.13 9.98 -6.01
CA SER A 148 5.48 10.08 -6.57
C SER A 148 5.62 9.20 -7.81
N ALA A 149 6.45 9.63 -8.75
CA ALA A 149 6.98 8.79 -9.82
C ALA A 149 8.32 8.12 -9.46
N THR A 150 8.98 8.58 -8.41
CA THR A 150 10.31 8.13 -7.97
C THR A 150 10.21 6.85 -7.14
N GLY A 151 11.19 5.96 -7.24
CA GLY A 151 11.26 4.74 -6.42
C GLY A 151 10.40 3.58 -6.95
N GLY A 152 10.08 2.63 -6.06
CA GLY A 152 9.31 1.44 -6.41
C GLY A 152 8.49 0.87 -5.27
N PHE A 153 7.54 0.02 -5.62
CA PHE A 153 6.66 -0.69 -4.71
C PHE A 153 6.89 -2.20 -4.81
N GLN A 154 6.92 -2.87 -3.66
CA GLN A 154 6.99 -4.31 -3.57
C GLN A 154 5.89 -4.87 -2.67
N LEU A 155 5.24 -5.94 -3.15
CA LEU A 155 4.40 -6.79 -2.32
C LEU A 155 5.18 -8.06 -1.99
N ARG A 156 5.32 -8.31 -0.69
CA ARG A 156 6.06 -9.48 -0.19
C ARG A 156 5.21 -10.30 0.75
N VAL A 157 5.49 -11.59 0.79
CA VAL A 157 4.91 -12.52 1.75
C VAL A 157 6.03 -13.24 2.46
N PHE A 158 6.02 -13.18 3.78
CA PHE A 158 7.03 -13.84 4.59
C PHE A 158 6.49 -14.34 5.91
N ARG A 159 7.24 -15.26 6.52
CA ARG A 159 6.98 -15.77 7.85
C ARG A 159 7.71 -14.90 8.89
N PRO A 160 7.00 -14.20 9.80
CA PRO A 160 7.64 -13.31 10.78
C PRO A 160 8.51 -14.03 11.82
N VAL A 161 8.23 -15.32 12.07
CA VAL A 161 8.90 -16.11 13.12
C VAL A 161 9.42 -17.44 12.55
N GLY A 162 10.73 -17.64 12.56
CA GLY A 162 11.42 -18.84 12.07
C GLY A 162 12.85 -18.51 11.61
N SER A 163 13.80 -19.45 11.75
CA SER A 163 15.22 -19.17 11.41
C SER A 163 15.49 -19.12 9.90
N ASP A 164 14.56 -19.60 9.08
CA ASP A 164 14.63 -19.50 7.63
C ASP A 164 13.62 -18.43 7.19
N SER A 165 14.14 -17.23 6.89
CA SER A 165 13.31 -16.07 6.54
C SER A 165 12.83 -16.22 5.10
N VAL A 166 11.88 -17.12 4.87
CA VAL A 166 11.23 -17.20 3.57
C VAL A 166 10.54 -15.89 3.28
N ASN A 167 11.05 -15.21 2.26
CA ASN A 167 10.59 -13.90 1.81
C ASN A 167 10.35 -13.97 0.31
N ALA A 168 9.09 -14.14 -0.05
CA ALA A 168 8.66 -14.24 -1.44
C ALA A 168 8.17 -12.88 -1.92
N GLN A 169 8.81 -12.36 -2.97
CA GLN A 169 8.33 -11.19 -3.68
C GLN A 169 7.25 -11.61 -4.67
N LEU A 170 6.03 -11.12 -4.46
CA LEU A 170 4.88 -11.44 -5.31
C LEU A 170 4.62 -10.37 -6.37
N PHE A 171 5.05 -9.13 -6.10
CA PHE A 171 4.88 -8.02 -7.01
C PHE A 171 6.01 -7.02 -6.81
N ASN A 172 6.49 -6.42 -7.89
CA ASN A 172 7.51 -5.38 -7.88
C ASN A 172 7.32 -4.47 -9.10
N GLN A 173 7.05 -3.20 -8.88
CA GLN A 173 6.88 -2.21 -9.96
C GLN A 173 7.43 -0.85 -9.53
N PRO A 174 8.05 -0.08 -10.44
CA PRO A 174 8.34 1.33 -10.21
C PRO A 174 7.07 2.13 -9.95
N PHE A 175 7.14 3.15 -9.09
CA PHE A 175 5.96 3.97 -8.77
C PHE A 175 5.43 4.71 -10.00
N PHE A 176 6.29 5.18 -10.90
CA PHE A 176 5.86 5.76 -12.18
C PHE A 176 4.92 4.83 -12.97
N VAL A 177 5.29 3.55 -13.12
CA VAL A 177 4.48 2.56 -13.87
C VAL A 177 3.19 2.26 -13.13
N LEU A 178 3.27 2.08 -11.80
CA LEU A 178 2.12 1.77 -10.98
C LEU A 178 1.10 2.92 -10.99
N ASN A 179 1.53 4.15 -10.69
CA ASN A 179 0.66 5.30 -10.47
C ASN A 179 0.16 5.93 -11.79
N SER A 180 0.83 5.70 -12.92
CA SER A 180 0.37 6.18 -14.24
C SER A 180 -0.77 5.33 -14.83
N ALA A 181 -0.85 4.05 -14.45
CA ALA A 181 -1.93 3.18 -14.90
C ALA A 181 -3.29 3.64 -14.34
N ASN A 182 -4.35 3.52 -15.15
CA ASN A 182 -5.71 3.63 -14.66
C ASN A 182 -6.14 2.32 -13.99
N GLN A 183 -5.88 2.19 -12.70
CA GLN A 183 -6.13 0.96 -11.95
C GLN A 183 -7.62 0.72 -11.65
N SER A 184 -8.51 1.64 -12.05
CA SER A 184 -9.95 1.40 -12.02
C SER A 184 -10.46 0.61 -13.24
N ASP A 185 -9.68 0.58 -14.33
CA ASP A 185 -9.98 -0.24 -15.50
C ASP A 185 -9.35 -1.63 -15.34
N GLN A 186 -10.19 -2.67 -15.46
CA GLN A 186 -9.77 -4.07 -15.34
C GLN A 186 -8.67 -4.45 -16.33
N ARG A 187 -8.58 -3.79 -17.49
CA ARG A 187 -7.58 -4.13 -18.51
C ARG A 187 -6.19 -3.59 -18.19
N SER A 188 -6.10 -2.46 -17.52
CA SER A 188 -4.83 -1.76 -17.26
C SER A 188 -4.38 -1.85 -15.79
N ALA A 189 -5.26 -2.25 -14.88
CA ALA A 189 -4.91 -2.46 -13.48
C ALA A 189 -3.84 -3.56 -13.30
N PRO A 190 -2.87 -3.36 -12.38
CA PRO A 190 -1.84 -4.33 -12.10
C PRO A 190 -2.43 -5.63 -11.56
N ARG A 191 -1.75 -6.74 -11.84
CA ARG A 191 -2.08 -8.09 -11.35
C ARG A 191 -0.81 -8.71 -10.81
N LEU A 192 -0.92 -9.64 -9.84
CA LEU A 192 0.27 -10.33 -9.31
C LEU A 192 1.02 -11.06 -10.43
N ASN A 193 0.27 -11.65 -11.37
CA ASN A 193 0.80 -12.33 -12.56
C ASN A 193 1.89 -13.39 -12.27
N ILE A 194 1.78 -14.06 -11.13
CA ILE A 194 2.75 -15.05 -10.63
C ILE A 194 2.44 -16.49 -11.08
N GLY A 195 1.78 -16.68 -12.23
CA GLY A 195 1.52 -18.02 -12.81
C GLY A 195 0.48 -18.87 -12.07
N GLY A 196 -0.20 -18.34 -11.06
CA GLY A 196 -1.28 -19.01 -10.33
C GLY A 196 -1.56 -18.36 -8.98
N ASP A 197 -2.65 -18.75 -8.33
CA ASP A 197 -3.01 -18.21 -7.02
C ASP A 197 -2.03 -18.70 -5.95
N ARG A 198 -1.90 -17.93 -4.86
CA ARG A 198 -0.94 -18.25 -3.79
C ARG A 198 -1.62 -18.39 -2.45
N PHE A 199 -1.40 -19.53 -1.82
CA PHE A 199 -1.84 -19.75 -0.46
C PHE A 199 -0.89 -19.06 0.52
N VAL A 200 -1.46 -18.26 1.42
CA VAL A 200 -0.77 -17.60 2.53
C VAL A 200 -1.38 -18.16 3.82
N PRO A 201 -0.62 -18.95 4.60
CA PRO A 201 -1.16 -19.62 5.78
C PRO A 201 -1.29 -18.66 6.97
N SER A 202 -1.92 -19.15 8.04
CA SER A 202 -2.02 -18.42 9.31
C SER A 202 -0.65 -18.00 9.84
N GLN A 203 -0.58 -16.84 10.50
CA GLN A 203 0.63 -16.27 11.11
C GLN A 203 1.71 -15.81 10.11
N TRP A 204 1.43 -15.87 8.82
CA TRP A 204 2.29 -15.25 7.82
C TRP A 204 1.90 -13.80 7.61
N ARG A 205 2.83 -13.02 7.06
CA ARG A 205 2.69 -11.60 6.83
C ARG A 205 2.67 -11.29 5.35
N ILE A 206 1.72 -10.46 4.95
CA ILE A 206 1.74 -9.73 3.68
C ILE A 206 2.29 -8.34 3.97
N SER A 207 3.37 -7.96 3.29
CA SER A 207 4.12 -6.73 3.53
C SER A 207 4.08 -5.84 2.30
N LEU A 208 3.72 -4.57 2.51
CA LEU A 208 3.76 -3.50 1.53
C LEU A 208 5.06 -2.74 1.75
N GLN A 209 5.98 -2.81 0.80
CA GLN A 209 7.30 -2.19 0.91
C GLN A 209 7.49 -1.10 -0.15
N ALA A 210 8.12 0.00 0.25
CA ALA A 210 8.59 1.02 -0.68
C ALA A 210 10.10 1.01 -0.78
N GLN A 211 10.57 1.07 -2.02
CA GLN A 211 11.95 1.33 -2.38
C GLN A 211 12.07 2.79 -2.76
N ASP A 212 11.88 3.65 -1.77
CA ASP A 212 11.91 5.09 -1.96
C ASP A 212 12.69 5.74 -0.80
N GLY A 213 13.35 6.87 -1.09
CA GLY A 213 14.06 7.67 -0.10
C GLY A 213 13.16 8.62 0.66
N LYS A 214 11.83 8.47 0.53
CA LYS A 214 10.81 9.39 1.01
C LYS A 214 9.85 8.68 1.98
N PRO A 215 9.28 9.43 2.92
CA PRO A 215 8.33 8.83 3.84
C PRO A 215 6.99 8.60 3.13
N ILE A 216 6.50 7.37 3.18
CA ILE A 216 5.11 7.03 2.87
C ILE A 216 4.45 6.74 4.21
N LEU A 217 3.69 7.72 4.72
CA LEU A 217 3.07 7.61 6.03
C LEU A 217 1.74 6.85 5.90
N TRP A 218 1.61 5.72 6.61
CA TRP A 218 0.37 4.94 6.64
C TRP A 218 -0.63 5.54 7.65
N LEU A 219 -1.19 6.69 7.27
CA LEU A 219 -2.14 7.46 8.07
C LEU A 219 -3.46 7.59 7.29
N PRO A 220 -4.63 7.65 7.98
CA PRO A 220 -5.91 7.88 7.32
C PRO A 220 -5.92 9.13 6.43
N ASP A 221 -5.24 10.20 6.87
CA ASP A 221 -5.12 11.48 6.16
C ASP A 221 -4.47 11.37 4.78
N ALA A 222 -3.59 10.37 4.58
CA ALA A 222 -2.93 10.14 3.30
C ALA A 222 -3.88 9.56 2.24
N GLN A 223 -4.99 8.97 2.68
CA GLN A 223 -6.01 8.34 1.83
C GLN A 223 -5.38 7.44 0.76
N HIS A 224 -4.49 6.54 1.17
CA HIS A 224 -3.94 5.52 0.27
C HIS A 224 -5.07 4.68 -0.28
N ASP A 225 -5.05 4.41 -1.58
CA ASP A 225 -6.02 3.50 -2.20
C ASP A 225 -5.34 2.15 -2.41
N VAL A 226 -5.75 1.17 -1.61
CA VAL A 226 -5.22 -0.19 -1.66
C VAL A 226 -6.37 -1.18 -1.80
N ALA A 227 -6.23 -2.10 -2.76
CA ALA A 227 -7.11 -3.23 -2.94
C ALA A 227 -6.29 -4.44 -3.41
N ILE A 228 -6.23 -5.47 -2.59
CA ILE A 228 -5.66 -6.78 -2.95
C ILE A 228 -6.76 -7.81 -2.90
N GLU A 229 -7.08 -8.39 -4.05
CA GLU A 229 -8.12 -9.42 -4.15
C GLU A 229 -7.62 -10.76 -3.63
N ALA A 230 -8.31 -11.29 -2.64
CA ALA A 230 -8.00 -12.57 -2.02
C ALA A 230 -9.28 -13.37 -1.77
N SER A 231 -9.11 -14.62 -1.37
CA SER A 231 -10.16 -15.44 -0.77
C SER A 231 -9.72 -15.85 0.62
N ARG A 232 -10.63 -15.79 1.60
CA ARG A 232 -10.35 -16.09 3.00
C ARG A 232 -11.27 -17.20 3.49
N GLY A 233 -10.70 -18.12 4.27
CA GLY A 233 -11.46 -19.17 4.93
C GLY A 233 -10.82 -19.58 6.25
N ARG A 234 -11.64 -20.03 7.19
CA ARG A 234 -11.19 -20.70 8.42
C ARG A 234 -10.59 -22.06 8.08
N ILE A 235 -9.47 -22.36 8.71
CA ILE A 235 -8.74 -23.61 8.57
C ILE A 235 -8.45 -24.21 9.96
N GLN A 236 -8.53 -25.53 10.04
CA GLN A 236 -7.95 -26.30 11.12
C GLN A 236 -6.55 -26.74 10.70
N ILE A 237 -5.55 -26.41 11.51
CA ILE A 237 -4.16 -26.78 11.23
C ILE A 237 -3.94 -28.19 11.77
N ASN A 238 -3.64 -29.14 10.88
CA ASN A 238 -3.34 -30.52 11.25
C ASN A 238 -1.82 -30.71 11.44
N ASP A 239 -1.03 -30.03 10.62
CA ASP A 239 0.42 -30.02 10.68
C ASP A 239 0.96 -28.65 10.24
N LEU A 240 1.39 -27.85 11.21
CA LEU A 240 1.91 -26.50 10.98
C LEU A 240 3.22 -26.51 10.18
N GLN A 241 4.11 -27.48 10.41
CA GLN A 241 5.40 -27.54 9.73
C GLN A 241 5.21 -27.84 8.24
N LYS A 242 4.37 -28.85 7.94
CA LYS A 242 4.05 -29.21 6.57
C LYS A 242 3.25 -28.13 5.85
N MET A 243 2.35 -27.43 6.55
CA MET A 243 1.63 -26.28 5.99
C MET A 243 2.59 -25.16 5.57
N ASN A 244 3.55 -24.83 6.43
CA ASN A 244 4.55 -23.81 6.12
C ASN A 244 5.40 -24.25 4.92
N ALA A 245 5.91 -25.49 4.91
CA ALA A 245 6.70 -25.99 3.78
C ALA A 245 5.93 -25.95 2.44
N MET A 246 4.63 -26.31 2.45
CA MET A 246 3.79 -26.22 1.26
C MET A 246 3.57 -24.77 0.80
N ALA A 247 3.36 -23.84 1.74
CA ALA A 247 3.26 -22.42 1.41
C ALA A 247 4.57 -21.89 0.82
N GLU A 248 5.72 -22.28 1.37
CA GLU A 248 7.04 -21.89 0.85
C GLU A 248 7.26 -22.38 -0.58
N VAL A 249 6.93 -23.64 -0.88
CA VAL A 249 7.00 -24.21 -2.24
C VAL A 249 6.07 -23.46 -3.18
N SER A 250 4.81 -23.21 -2.78
CA SER A 250 3.84 -22.44 -3.56
C SER A 250 4.38 -21.05 -3.91
N LEU A 251 4.90 -20.34 -2.92
CA LEU A 251 5.39 -18.98 -3.08
C LEU A 251 6.64 -18.90 -3.98
N ARG A 252 7.45 -19.95 -4.03
CA ARG A 252 8.58 -20.08 -4.97
C ARG A 252 8.17 -20.51 -6.39
N GLY A 253 6.88 -20.69 -6.65
CA GLY A 253 6.36 -21.11 -7.95
C GLY A 253 6.38 -22.63 -8.18
N GLY A 254 6.58 -23.42 -7.12
CA GLY A 254 6.37 -24.85 -7.17
C GLY A 254 4.88 -25.19 -7.26
N ASN A 255 4.54 -26.19 -8.07
CA ASN A 255 3.20 -26.76 -8.08
C ASN A 255 2.99 -27.55 -6.78
N ILE A 256 1.89 -27.27 -6.08
CA ILE A 256 1.42 -28.02 -4.91
C ILE A 256 0.35 -29.03 -5.33
#